data_AF-A0A7R9FFC4-F1
#
_entry.id   AF-A0A7R9FFC4-F1
#
_cell.length_a   1.000
_cell.length_b   1.000
_cell.length_c   1.000
_cell.angle_alpha   90.00
_cell.angle_beta   90.00
_cell.angle_gamma   90.00
#
_symmetry.space_group_name_H-M   'P 1'
#
loop_
_entity.id
_entity.type
_entity.pdbx_description
1 polymer ?
#
loop_
_entity_poly.entity_id
_entity_poly.type
_entity_poly.pdbx_seq_one_letter_code
_entity_poly.pdbx_strand_id
1 'polypeptide(L)'
;ACIDNNLEMVEFLVKNGADLNRGDNDGWTALHATSNCGFVSIARYLIENGANVAAVNSDAELPIDVAASDDMEDLLQEYITAQGKLTHKDQ
;
A
#
# COMPACT_ATOMS: atom_id res chain seq x y z
N ALA A 1 18.23 2.09 -1.99
CA ALA A 1 17.94 3.46 -1.52
C ALA A 1 16.58 3.84 -2.08
N CYS A 2 15.65 4.30 -1.24
CA CYS A 2 14.38 4.88 -1.69
C CYS A 2 14.70 6.27 -2.22
N ILE A 3 14.72 6.44 -3.54
CA ILE A 3 15.39 7.60 -4.12
C ILE A 3 14.49 8.84 -4.18
N ASP A 4 13.15 8.71 -4.24
CA ASP A 4 12.26 9.88 -4.23
C ASP A 4 10.83 9.59 -3.74
N ASN A 5 10.30 10.45 -2.85
CA ASN A 5 8.88 10.51 -2.48
C ASN A 5 8.10 11.34 -3.53
N ASN A 6 8.14 10.93 -4.80
CA ASN A 6 7.55 11.70 -5.90
C ASN A 6 6.08 11.33 -6.12
N LEU A 7 5.20 11.94 -5.31
CA LEU A 7 3.76 11.75 -5.42
C LEU A 7 3.23 12.14 -6.81
N GLU A 8 3.75 13.21 -7.44
CA GLU A 8 3.28 13.64 -8.77
C GLU A 8 3.51 12.56 -9.84
N MET A 9 4.65 11.88 -9.80
CA MET A 9 4.94 10.76 -10.70
C MET A 9 4.00 9.59 -10.44
N VAL A 10 3.75 9.25 -9.16
CA VAL A 10 2.81 8.18 -8.81
C VAL A 10 1.40 8.51 -9.30
N GLU A 11 0.92 9.73 -9.05
CA GLU A 11 -0.37 10.18 -9.55
C GLU A 11 -0.47 10.09 -11.07
N PHE A 12 0.59 10.50 -11.78
CA PHE A 12 0.64 10.41 -13.23
C PHE A 12 0.51 8.95 -13.69
N LEU A 13 1.23 8.02 -13.07
CA LEU A 13 1.17 6.60 -13.42
C LEU A 13 -0.23 6.02 -13.15
N VAL A 14 -0.83 6.32 -12.00
CA VAL A 14 -2.20 5.87 -11.67
C VAL A 14 -3.22 6.41 -12.66
N LYS A 15 -3.15 7.71 -13.00
CA LYS A 15 -4.01 8.33 -14.01
C LYS A 15 -3.86 7.71 -15.40
N ASN A 16 -2.70 7.14 -15.72
CA ASN A 16 -2.45 6.42 -16.97
C ASN A 16 -2.77 4.92 -16.90
N GLY A 17 -3.43 4.45 -15.84
CA GLY A 17 -3.90 3.07 -15.72
C GLY A 17 -2.84 2.09 -15.21
N ALA A 18 -1.86 2.56 -14.43
CA ALA A 18 -0.94 1.66 -13.74
C ALA A 18 -1.69 0.71 -12.80
N ASP A 19 -1.32 -0.57 -12.83
CA ASP A 19 -1.85 -1.59 -11.92
C ASP A 19 -1.13 -1.52 -10.57
N LEU A 20 -1.85 -1.04 -9.56
CA LEU A 20 -1.34 -0.88 -8.20
C LEU A 20 -1.12 -2.19 -7.45
N ASN A 21 -1.78 -3.26 -7.90
CA ASN A 21 -1.76 -4.58 -7.27
C ASN A 21 -0.80 -5.53 -7.97
N ARG A 22 -0.17 -5.09 -9.05
CA ARG A 22 0.87 -5.85 -9.72
C ARG A 22 2.10 -5.92 -8.83
N GLY A 23 2.40 -7.14 -8.37
CA GLY A 23 3.67 -7.46 -7.72
C GLY A 23 4.81 -7.52 -8.74
N ASP A 24 6.02 -7.23 -8.28
CA ASP A 24 7.24 -7.58 -9.01
C ASP A 24 7.55 -9.09 -8.92
N ASN A 25 8.77 -9.49 -9.27
CA ASN A 25 9.17 -10.90 -9.25
C ASN A 25 9.15 -11.53 -7.85
N ASP A 26 9.28 -10.70 -6.80
CA ASP A 26 9.25 -11.13 -5.41
C ASP A 26 7.85 -10.93 -4.80
N GLY A 27 6.87 -10.52 -5.61
CA GLY A 27 5.52 -10.24 -5.15
C GLY A 27 5.38 -8.89 -4.44
N TRP A 28 6.40 -8.03 -4.49
CA TRP A 28 6.31 -6.69 -3.92
C TRP A 28 5.40 -5.82 -4.77
N THR A 29 4.29 -5.38 -4.17
CA THR A 29 3.38 -4.40 -4.77
C THR A 29 3.88 -2.98 -4.53
N ALA A 30 3.25 -2.00 -5.18
CA ALA A 30 3.52 -0.58 -4.93
C ALA A 30 3.40 -0.22 -3.43
N LEU A 31 2.46 -0.84 -2.70
CA LEU A 31 2.29 -0.62 -1.27
C LEU A 31 3.47 -1.12 -0.45
N HIS A 32 4.00 -2.32 -0.72
CA HIS A 32 5.19 -2.84 -0.01
C HIS A 32 6.37 -1.89 -0.16
N ALA A 33 6.63 -1.43 -1.39
CA ALA A 33 7.72 -0.50 -1.67
C ALA A 33 7.54 0.83 -0.90
N THR A 34 6.33 1.40 -0.91
CA THR A 34 6.07 2.66 -0.19
C THR A 34 6.12 2.50 1.33
N SER A 35 5.68 1.36 1.85
CA SER A 35 5.74 1.02 3.28
C SER A 35 7.18 0.94 3.79
N ASN A 36 8.02 0.18 3.08
CA ASN A 36 9.44 0.02 3.38
C ASN A 36 10.24 1.33 3.25
N CYS A 37 9.76 2.25 2.42
CA CYS A 37 10.35 3.58 2.27
C CYS A 37 9.78 4.62 3.25
N GLY A 38 8.71 4.31 4.00
CA GLY A 38 8.04 5.27 4.91
C GLY A 38 7.28 6.39 4.19
N PHE A 39 6.85 6.19 2.94
CA PHE A 39 6.18 7.22 2.13
C PHE A 39 4.67 7.27 2.43
N VAL A 40 4.31 7.70 3.65
CA VAL A 40 2.93 7.70 4.17
C VAL A 40 1.94 8.40 3.22
N SER A 41 2.31 9.55 2.64
CA SER A 41 1.44 10.29 1.70
C SER A 41 1.17 9.52 0.41
N ILE A 42 2.18 8.83 -0.13
CA ILE A 42 2.01 7.99 -1.32
C ILE A 42 1.19 6.75 -0.97
N ALA A 43 1.48 6.09 0.15
CA ALA A 43 0.71 4.93 0.60
C ALA A 43 -0.78 5.28 0.74
N ARG A 44 -1.11 6.40 1.39
CA ARG A 44 -2.50 6.88 1.49
C ARG A 44 -3.14 7.07 0.11
N TYR A 45 -2.46 7.75 -0.80
CA TYR A 45 -2.95 7.96 -2.17
C TYR A 45 -3.19 6.62 -2.90
N LEU A 46 -2.27 5.66 -2.79
CA LEU A 46 -2.40 4.34 -3.41
C LEU A 46 -3.63 3.58 -2.86
N ILE A 47 -3.84 3.61 -1.55
CA ILE A 47 -4.97 2.94 -0.89
C ILE A 47 -6.29 3.56 -1.34
N GLU A 48 -6.37 4.90 -1.37
CA GLU A 48 -7.54 5.63 -1.86
C GLU A 48 -7.87 5.32 -3.33
N ASN A 49 -6.88 4.91 -4.12
CA ASN A 49 -7.03 4.49 -5.51
C ASN A 49 -7.16 2.97 -5.68
N GLY A 50 -7.40 2.22 -4.60
CA GLY A 50 -7.74 0.79 -4.65
C GLY A 50 -6.56 -0.17 -4.58
N ALA A 51 -5.40 0.27 -4.10
CA ALA A 51 -4.31 -0.65 -3.78
C ALA A 51 -4.69 -1.60 -2.63
N ASN A 52 -4.34 -2.87 -2.76
CA ASN A 52 -4.65 -3.92 -1.81
C ASN A 52 -3.69 -3.88 -0.62
N VAL A 53 -4.19 -3.39 0.52
CA VAL A 53 -3.46 -3.36 1.80
C VAL A 53 -3.17 -4.75 2.38
N ALA A 54 -3.84 -5.79 1.89
CA ALA A 54 -3.66 -7.18 2.32
C ALA A 54 -2.93 -8.05 1.27
N ALA A 55 -2.23 -7.43 0.31
CA ALA A 55 -1.38 -8.17 -0.63
C ALA A 55 -0.23 -8.84 0.13
N VAL A 56 0.10 -10.09 -0.20
CA VAL A 56 1.25 -10.79 0.39
C VAL A 56 2.36 -10.96 -0.64
N ASN A 57 3.60 -10.66 -0.26
CA ASN A 57 4.77 -10.93 -1.09
C ASN A 57 5.18 -12.42 -1.00
N SER A 58 6.29 -12.78 -1.66
CA SER A 58 6.79 -14.17 -1.68
C SER A 58 7.28 -14.67 -0.30
N ASP A 59 7.63 -13.76 0.59
CA ASP A 59 8.03 -14.03 1.97
C ASP A 59 6.84 -14.07 2.95
N ALA A 60 5.61 -14.02 2.41
CA ALA A 60 4.36 -13.97 3.16
C ALA A 60 4.20 -12.71 4.04
N GLU A 61 4.93 -11.64 3.71
CA GLU A 61 4.81 -10.34 4.36
C GLU A 61 3.70 -9.52 3.72
N LEU A 62 2.95 -8.81 4.55
CA LEU A 62 2.02 -7.76 4.17
C LEU A 62 2.76 -6.41 4.05
N PRO A 63 2.17 -5.40 3.38
CA PRO A 63 2.72 -4.04 3.39
C PRO A 63 2.96 -3.47 4.79
N ILE A 64 2.19 -3.89 5.81
CA ILE A 64 2.38 -3.44 7.19
C ILE A 64 3.61 -4.09 7.85
N ASP A 65 3.96 -5.32 7.46
CA ASP A 65 5.09 -6.05 8.06
C ASP A 65 6.44 -5.44 7.65
N VAL A 66 6.47 -4.71 6.53
CA VAL A 66 7.64 -3.97 6.03
C VAL A 66 7.54 -2.46 6.29
N ALA A 67 6.64 -2.01 7.15
CA ALA A 67 6.46 -0.59 7.45
C ALA A 67 7.72 0.03 8.10
N ALA A 68 8.17 1.17 7.60
CA ALA A 68 9.37 1.85 8.11
C ALA A 68 9.12 2.76 9.33
N SER A 69 7.86 2.99 9.72
CA SER A 69 7.49 3.94 10.77
C SER A 69 6.11 3.65 11.38
N ASP A 70 5.93 4.01 12.65
CA ASP A 70 4.64 3.92 13.37
C ASP A 70 3.49 4.61 12.60
N ASP A 71 3.74 5.78 11.99
CA ASP A 71 2.71 6.48 11.18
C ASP A 71 2.22 5.65 9.97
N MET A 72 3.08 4.78 9.42
CA MET A 72 2.74 3.89 8.31
C MET A 72 1.97 2.67 8.83
N GLU A 73 2.38 2.12 9.97
CA GLU A 73 1.65 1.04 10.64
C GLU A 73 0.23 1.48 11.00
N ASP A 74 0.08 2.65 11.63
CA ASP A 74 -1.21 3.23 12.00
C ASP A 74 -2.11 3.42 10.78
N LEU A 75 -1.56 3.98 9.68
CA LEU A 75 -2.28 4.12 8.41
C LEU A 75 -2.77 2.76 7.92
N LEU A 76 -1.89 1.78 7.75
CA LEU A 76 -2.25 0.49 7.16
C LEU A 76 -3.22 -0.27 8.06
N GLN A 77 -3.03 -0.21 9.38
CA GLN A 77 -3.90 -0.82 10.37
C GLN A 77 -5.31 -0.21 10.34
N GLU A 78 -5.44 1.11 10.15
CA GLU A 78 -6.72 1.80 9.96
C GLU A 78 -7.48 1.18 8.77
N TYR A 79 -6.84 1.06 7.61
CA TYR A 79 -7.50 0.54 6.41
C TYR A 79 -7.75 -0.97 6.46
N ILE A 80 -6.84 -1.77 7.02
CA ILE A 80 -7.04 -3.21 7.23
C ILE A 80 -8.27 -3.45 8.11
N THR A 81 -8.39 -2.73 9.22
CA THR A 81 -9.53 -2.88 10.13
C THR A 81 -10.82 -2.33 9.54
N ALA A 82 -10.76 -1.28 8.71
CA ALA A 82 -11.92 -0.77 7.98
C ALA A 82 -12.46 -1.80 6.98
N GLN A 83 -11.60 -2.53 6.25
CA GLN A 83 -12.04 -3.62 5.38
C GLN A 83 -12.65 -4.79 6.16
N GLY A 84 -12.12 -5.10 7.35
CA GLY A 84 -12.72 -6.09 8.26
C GLY A 84 -14.06 -5.67 8.88
N LYS A 85 -14.33 -4.37 9.03
CA LYS A 85 -15.62 -3.84 9.51
C LYS A 85 -16.70 -3.81 8.44
N LEU A 86 -16.34 -3.70 7.16
CA LEU A 86 -17.28 -3.68 6.05
C LEU A 86 -17.82 -5.07 5.67
N THR A 87 -17.21 -6.17 6.15
CA THR A 87 -17.61 -7.54 5.79
C THR A 87 -18.71 -8.15 6.67
N HIS A 88 -19.18 -7.43 7.70
CA HIS A 88 -20.20 -7.94 8.64
C HIS A 88 -21.29 -6.93 9.03
N LYS A 89 -21.74 -6.05 8.11
CA LYS A 89 -22.81 -5.10 8.44
C LYS A 89 -23.92 -4.91 7.42
N ASP A 90 -24.25 -5.93 6.63
CA ASP A 90 -25.54 -6.00 5.91
C ASP A 90 -26.05 -7.45 5.76
N GLN A 91 -26.39 -8.11 6.88
CA GLN A 91 -27.36 -9.22 6.91
C GLN A 91 -28.22 -9.17 8.18
#